data_AF-A0A836SH18-F1
#
_entry.id   AF-A0A836SH18-F1
#
_cell.length_a   1.000
_cell.length_b   1.000
_cell.length_c   1.000
_cell.angle_alpha   90.00
_cell.angle_beta   90.00
_cell.angle_gamma   90.00
#
_symmetry.space_group_name_H-M   'P 1'
#
loop_
_entity.id
_entity.type
_entity.pdbx_description
1 polymer ?
#
loop_
_entity_poly.entity_id
_entity_poly.type
_entity_poly.pdbx_seq_one_letter_code
_entity_poly.pdbx_strand_id
1 'polypeptide(L)' 'MDRTKEVKIPSSLYRAIEEKIEGSNFPSVSEFVTYAVRKALKELSGYREQLSEEEKEEIKDRLRALGYL' A
#
# COMPACT_ATOMS: atom_id res chain seq x y z
N MET A 1 3.27 -19.30 -5.37
CA MET A 1 3.85 -18.91 -4.07
C MET A 1 4.90 -17.87 -4.33
N ASP A 2 4.67 -16.64 -3.89
CA ASP A 2 5.69 -15.58 -3.92
C ASP A 2 6.92 -16.01 -3.12
N ARG A 3 8.11 -15.75 -3.68
CA ARG A 3 9.38 -16.00 -3.00
C ARG A 3 9.70 -14.78 -2.12
N THR A 4 9.84 -14.99 -0.82
CA THR A 4 10.28 -13.95 0.10
C THR A 4 11.81 -13.85 0.10
N LYS A 5 12.33 -12.66 0.43
CA LYS A 5 13.76 -12.40 0.65
C LYS A 5 13.94 -11.72 2.00
N GLU A 6 15.02 -12.06 2.69
CA GLU A 6 15.38 -11.45 3.97
C GLU A 6 16.10 -10.12 3.74
N VAL A 7 15.75 -9.11 4.55
CA VAL A 7 16.39 -7.80 4.54
C VAL A 7 16.82 -7.48 5.97
N LYS A 8 18.08 -7.07 6.14
CA LYS A 8 18.59 -6.63 7.44
C LYS A 8 18.24 -5.17 7.66
N ILE A 9 17.55 -4.87 8.76
CA ILE A 9 17.26 -3.51 9.20
C ILE A 9 17.90 -3.24 10.57
N PRO A 10 18.27 -1.99 10.88
CA PRO A 10 18.73 -1.60 12.20
C PRO A 10 17.73 -1.99 13.29
N SER A 11 18.23 -2.50 14.42
CA SER A 11 17.41 -2.90 15.57
C SER A 11 16.56 -1.74 16.12
N SER A 12 17.06 -0.51 16.06
CA SER A 12 16.31 0.69 16.45
C SER A 12 15.06 0.91 15.59
N LEU A 13 15.14 0.64 14.29
CA LEU A 13 13.98 0.77 13.39
C LEU A 13 13.01 -0.38 13.60
N TYR A 14 13.50 -1.60 13.81
CA TYR A 14 12.64 -2.75 14.11
C TYR A 14 11.79 -2.49 15.36
N ARG A 15 12.41 -2.00 16.45
CA ARG A 15 11.72 -1.68 17.70
C ARG A 15 10.69 -0.57 17.54
N ALA A 16 11.03 0.49 16.80
CA ALA A 16 10.07 1.56 16.52
C ALA A 16 8.87 1.08 15.68
N ILE A 17 9.07 0.09 14.81
CA ILE A 17 7.97 -0.54 14.06
C ILE A 17 7.14 -1.42 14.99
N GLU A 18 7.78 -2.20 15.86
CA GLU A 18 7.12 -3.06 16.86
C GLU A 18 6.18 -2.25 17.76
N GLU A 19 6.69 -1.16 18.35
CA GLU A 19 5.89 -0.24 19.18
C GLU A 19 4.73 0.40 18.39
N LYS A 20 4.89 0.57 17.08
CA LYS A 20 3.88 1.19 16.22
C LYS A 20 2.81 0.21 15.75
N ILE A 21 3.12 -1.08 15.67
CA ILE A 21 2.14 -2.12 15.34
C ILE A 21 1.38 -2.62 16.58
N GLU A 22 1.91 -2.38 17.78
CA GLU A 22 1.29 -2.71 19.07
C GLU A 22 0.01 -1.89 19.25
N GLY A 23 -1.13 -2.45 18.83
CA GLY A 23 -2.44 -1.76 18.79
C GLY A 23 -2.98 -1.50 17.37
N SER A 24 -2.25 -1.90 16.34
CA SER A 24 -2.72 -1.91 14.95
C SER A 24 -3.33 -3.27 14.57
N ASN A 25 -4.04 -3.33 13.45
CA ASN A 25 -4.59 -4.58 12.92
C ASN A 25 -3.57 -5.42 12.13
N PHE A 26 -2.27 -5.12 12.26
CA PHE A 26 -1.22 -5.90 11.59
C PHE A 26 -0.77 -7.06 12.48
N PRO A 27 -0.85 -8.32 12.01
CA PRO A 27 -0.51 -9.49 12.82
C PRO A 27 1.01 -9.72 12.93
N SER A 28 1.84 -9.00 12.17
CA SER A 28 3.30 -9.15 12.19
C SER A 28 4.03 -7.93 11.61
N VAL A 29 5.25 -7.70 12.10
CA VAL A 29 6.18 -6.68 11.57
C VAL A 29 6.42 -6.87 10.07
N SER A 30 6.59 -8.12 9.61
CA SER A 30 6.81 -8.45 8.20
C SER A 30 5.67 -7.95 7.29
N GLU A 31 4.43 -8.07 7.74
CA GLU A 31 3.26 -7.66 6.97
C GLU A 31 3.11 -6.14 6.92
N PHE A 32 3.36 -5.47 8.05
CA PHE A 32 3.42 -4.02 8.11
C PHE A 32 4.52 -3.45 7.20
N VAL A 33 5.73 -4.02 7.25
CA VAL A 33 6.86 -3.61 6.41
C VAL A 33 6.52 -3.84 4.94
N THR A 34 5.91 -4.97 4.59
CA THR A 34 5.49 -5.25 3.20
C THR A 34 4.47 -4.23 2.71
N TYR A 35 3.47 -3.89 3.53
CA TYR A 35 2.48 -2.85 3.21
C TYR A 35 3.14 -1.48 3.05
N ALA A 36 3.99 -1.08 4.00
CA ALA A 36 4.66 0.22 4.00
C ALA A 36 5.58 0.36 2.78
N VAL A 37 6.37 -0.67 2.45
CA VAL A 37 7.24 -0.69 1.28
C VAL A 37 6.41 -0.65 0.00
N ARG A 38 5.31 -1.41 -0.09
CA ARG A 38 4.41 -1.36 -1.26
C ARG A 38 3.81 0.03 -1.46
N LYS A 39 3.34 0.67 -0.38
CA LYS A 39 2.78 2.02 -0.41
C LYS A 39 3.86 3.05 -0.81
N ALA A 40 5.02 3.01 -0.17
CA ALA A 40 6.13 3.88 -0.48
C ALA A 40 6.60 3.69 -1.92
N LEU A 41 6.63 2.45 -2.44
CA LEU A 41 6.93 2.19 -3.84
C LEU A 41 5.86 2.79 -4.75
N LYS A 42 4.56 2.63 -4.46
CA LYS A 42 3.47 3.28 -5.23
C LYS A 42 3.65 4.81 -5.27
N GLU A 43 4.03 5.42 -4.15
CA GLU A 43 4.28 6.87 -4.06
C GLU A 43 5.56 7.29 -4.81
N LEU A 44 6.69 6.58 -4.62
CA LEU A 44 7.99 6.91 -5.23
C LEU A 44 8.04 6.63 -6.73
N SER A 45 7.49 5.51 -7.19
CA SER A 45 7.56 5.11 -8.59
C SER A 45 6.62 5.93 -9.48
N GLY A 46 5.87 6.88 -8.92
CA GLY A 46 4.82 7.56 -9.66
C GLY A 46 3.77 6.57 -10.18
N TYR A 47 3.74 5.34 -9.64
CA TYR A 47 2.67 4.37 -9.84
C TYR A 47 1.47 4.83 -9.01
N ARG A 48 0.95 6.01 -9.39
CA ARG A 48 -0.38 5.99 -9.97
C ARG A 48 -0.43 4.69 -10.77
N GLU A 49 -1.24 3.72 -10.35
CA GLU A 49 -2.20 3.27 -11.36
C GLU A 49 -2.72 4.58 -11.94
N GLN A 50 -2.09 5.04 -13.03
CA GLN A 50 -2.76 5.93 -13.94
C GLN A 50 -3.96 5.05 -14.21
N LEU A 51 -5.07 5.32 -13.52
CA LEU A 51 -6.36 4.98 -14.07
C LEU A 51 -6.18 5.38 -15.52
N SER A 52 -6.07 4.38 -16.40
CA SER A 52 -5.93 4.66 -17.82
C SER A 52 -7.07 5.64 -18.13
N GLU A 53 -6.92 6.54 -19.11
CA GLU A 53 -8.03 7.48 -19.39
C GLU A 53 -9.37 6.72 -19.53
N GLU A 54 -9.31 5.48 -20.02
CA GLU A 54 -10.37 4.47 -20.01
C GLU A 54 -10.97 4.15 -18.63
N GLU A 55 -10.17 3.88 -17.60
CA GLU A 55 -10.67 3.58 -16.25
C GLU A 55 -11.27 4.83 -15.57
N LYS A 56 -10.76 6.03 -15.88
CA LYS A 56 -11.39 7.27 -15.41
C LYS A 56 -12.73 7.52 -16.08
N GLU A 57 -12.85 7.19 -17.37
CA GLU A 57 -14.11 7.27 -18.12
C GLU A 57 -15.13 6.28 -17.55
N GLU A 58 -14.73 5.04 -17.28
CA GLU A 58 -15.61 4.03 -16.70
C GLU A 58 -16.13 4.43 -15.30
N ILE A 59 -15.27 5.01 -14.46
CA ILE A 59 -15.69 5.55 -13.16
C ILE A 59 -16.63 6.75 -13.35
N LYS A 60 -16.37 7.64 -14.32
CA LYS A 60 -17.28 8.76 -14.65
C LYS A 60 -18.64 8.27 -15.12
N ASP A 61 -18.70 7.26 -15.98
CA ASP A 61 -19.96 6.66 -16.43
C ASP A 61 -20.70 5.99 -15.28
N ARG A 62 -19.98 5.30 -14.41
CA ARG A 62 -20.58 4.69 -13.22
C ARG A 62 -21.11 5.73 -12.24
N LEU A 63 -20.39 6.84 -12.03
CA LEU A 63 -20.85 7.95 -11.19
C LEU A 63 -22.06 8.68 -11.79
N ARG A 64 -22.09 8.88 -13.12
CA ARG A 64 -23.26 9.41 -13.85
C ARG A 64 -24.48 8.49 -13.72
N ALA A 65 -24.29 7.19 -13.91
CA ALA A 65 -25.35 6.20 -13.78
C ALA A 65 -25.93 6.13 -12.36
N LEU A 66 -25.11 6.45 -11.35
CA LEU A 66 -25.51 6.52 -9.95
C LEU A 66 -26.01 7.92 -9.52
N GLY A 67 -25.99 8.92 -10.40
CA GLY A 67 -26.53 10.26 -10.15
C GLY A 67 -25.68 11.15 -9.24
N TYR A 68 -24.38 10.86 -9.12
CA TYR A 68 -23.44 11.68 -8.34
C TYR A 68 -22.80 12.84 -9.14
N LEU A 69 -23.14 12.95 -10.43
CA LEU A 69 -22.71 13.96 -11.42
C LEU A 69 -23.93 14.42 -12.22
#